data_AF-A0A7S2Y9T0-F1
#
_entry.id   AF-A0A7S2Y9T0-F1
#
_cell.length_a   1.000
_cell.length_b   1.000
_cell.length_c   1.000
_cell.angle_alpha   90.00
_cell.angle_beta   90.00
_cell.angle_gamma   90.00
#
_symmetry.space_group_name_H-M   'P 1'
#
loop_
_entity.id
_entity.type
_entity.pdbx_description
1 polymer ?
#
loop_
_entity_poly.entity_id
_entity_poly.type
_entity_poly.pdbx_seq_one_letter_code
_entity_poly.pdbx_strand_id
1 'polypeptide(L)'
;TWNATTTPFSTIVKQAQEAGYTEPDPREDLNGMDVARKVVIAAREAGWTSLELSDVTVESLVPTALENCSLDDFWKEFPQYDAALAERAANAAQEGKVLRFVGAVHVTTKSATVQLQALPSTHAFAGLTGADNIVQVETKRYGPSGGSTPLVIRGPGAGADVTAAGVLGDLVALANAK
;
A
#
# COMPACT_ATOMS: atom_id res chain seq x y z
N THR A 1 -13.24 -4.16 -1.11
CA THR A 1 -12.12 -4.79 -1.83
C THR A 1 -12.50 -4.93 -3.30
N TRP A 2 -11.60 -4.61 -4.22
CA TRP A 2 -11.86 -4.65 -5.66
C TRP A 2 -12.00 -6.11 -6.16
N ASN A 3 -13.02 -6.37 -6.98
CA ASN A 3 -13.21 -7.62 -7.71
C ASN A 3 -13.10 -7.33 -9.21
N ALA A 4 -11.96 -7.71 -9.79
CA ALA A 4 -11.63 -7.46 -11.19
C ALA A 4 -12.57 -8.16 -12.20
N THR A 5 -13.28 -9.22 -11.80
CA THR A 5 -14.21 -9.94 -12.69
C THR A 5 -15.54 -9.22 -12.86
N THR A 6 -15.93 -8.40 -11.88
CA THR A 6 -17.27 -7.76 -11.88
C THR A 6 -17.23 -6.24 -11.94
N THR A 7 -16.08 -5.63 -11.62
CA THR A 7 -15.96 -4.16 -11.53
C THR A 7 -14.65 -3.71 -12.16
N PRO A 8 -14.67 -2.80 -13.16
CA PRO A 8 -13.46 -2.18 -13.68
C PRO A 8 -12.69 -1.41 -12.60
N PHE A 9 -11.37 -1.30 -12.73
CA PHE A 9 -10.55 -0.61 -11.74
C PHE A 9 -10.86 0.89 -11.69
N SER A 10 -11.04 1.52 -12.85
CA SER A 10 -11.47 2.91 -12.98
C SER A 10 -12.77 3.20 -12.21
N THR A 11 -13.76 2.30 -12.29
CA THR A 11 -15.03 2.42 -11.56
C THR A 11 -14.84 2.36 -10.05
N ILE A 12 -14.00 1.45 -9.53
CA ILE A 12 -13.79 1.36 -8.06
C ILE A 12 -13.00 2.57 -7.54
N VAL A 13 -12.05 3.10 -8.32
CA VAL A 13 -11.34 4.34 -7.99
C VAL A 13 -12.30 5.52 -7.98
N LYS A 14 -13.22 5.61 -8.94
CA LYS A 14 -14.24 6.65 -8.98
C LYS A 14 -15.18 6.59 -7.76
N GLN A 15 -15.64 5.39 -7.40
CA GLN A 15 -16.45 5.18 -6.20
C GLN A 15 -15.69 5.56 -4.92
N ALA A 16 -14.40 5.25 -4.84
CA ALA A 16 -13.55 5.65 -3.72
C ALA A 16 -13.43 7.18 -3.62
N GLN A 17 -13.26 7.87 -4.75
CA GLN A 17 -13.24 9.33 -4.80
C GLN A 17 -14.57 9.93 -4.33
N GLU A 18 -15.69 9.45 -4.85
CA GLU A 18 -17.04 9.93 -4.48
C GLU A 18 -17.37 9.69 -3.00
N ALA A 19 -16.81 8.63 -2.42
CA ALA A 19 -16.92 8.32 -0.99
C ALA A 19 -15.93 9.09 -0.10
N GLY A 20 -15.03 9.91 -0.69
CA GLY A 20 -14.03 10.67 0.05
C GLY A 20 -12.87 9.83 0.61
N TYR A 21 -12.57 8.68 -0.02
CA TYR A 21 -11.45 7.81 0.35
C TYR A 21 -10.15 8.11 -0.42
N THR A 22 -10.20 8.99 -1.41
CA THR A 22 -9.03 9.46 -2.16
C THR A 22 -8.85 10.96 -1.96
N GLU A 23 -7.70 11.47 -2.32
CA GLU A 23 -7.50 12.90 -2.57
C GLU A 23 -8.41 13.40 -3.71
N PRO A 24 -8.65 14.72 -3.82
CA PRO A 24 -9.45 15.29 -4.91
C PRO A 24 -8.96 14.84 -6.29
N ASP A 25 -7.65 14.71 -6.45
CA ASP A 25 -6.99 14.07 -7.58
C ASP A 25 -6.48 12.67 -7.19
N PRO A 26 -7.14 11.57 -7.64
CA PRO A 26 -6.78 10.21 -7.23
C PRO A 26 -5.38 9.79 -7.69
N ARG A 27 -4.74 10.53 -8.61
CA ARG A 27 -3.35 10.28 -9.01
C ARG A 27 -2.38 10.43 -7.85
N GLU A 28 -2.71 11.25 -6.85
CA GLU A 28 -1.89 11.44 -5.66
C GLU A 28 -1.80 10.17 -4.79
N ASP A 29 -2.89 9.39 -4.73
CA ASP A 29 -2.93 8.09 -4.04
C ASP A 29 -2.34 6.97 -4.90
N LEU A 30 -2.68 6.96 -6.20
CA LEU A 30 -2.33 5.86 -7.11
C LEU A 30 -0.85 5.84 -7.54
N ASN A 31 -0.12 6.95 -7.38
CA ASN A 31 1.30 7.01 -7.73
C ASN A 31 2.23 6.25 -6.75
N GLY A 32 1.72 5.85 -5.58
CA GLY A 32 2.44 5.07 -4.58
C GLY A 32 3.44 5.83 -3.70
N MET A 33 3.55 7.16 -3.84
CA MET A 33 4.52 7.97 -3.10
C MET A 33 4.23 8.09 -1.62
N ASP A 34 2.96 8.05 -1.20
CA ASP A 34 2.60 7.95 0.23
C ASP A 34 3.16 6.66 0.85
N VAL A 35 2.98 5.52 0.17
CA VAL A 35 3.52 4.23 0.61
C VAL A 35 5.05 4.26 0.60
N ALA A 36 5.68 4.86 -0.42
CA ALA A 36 7.13 4.96 -0.50
C ALA A 36 7.74 5.76 0.67
N ARG A 37 7.11 6.88 1.08
CA ARG A 37 7.54 7.64 2.26
C ARG A 37 7.44 6.80 3.55
N LYS A 38 6.34 6.05 3.71
CA LYS A 38 6.16 5.13 4.85
C LYS A 38 7.19 4.00 4.86
N VAL A 39 7.53 3.46 3.68
CA VAL A 39 8.58 2.45 3.50
C VAL A 39 9.95 2.99 3.94
N VAL A 40 10.30 4.22 3.55
CA VAL A 40 11.56 4.85 3.98
C VAL A 40 11.63 4.98 5.49
N ILE A 41 10.56 5.47 6.13
CA ILE A 41 10.48 5.58 7.59
C ILE A 41 10.69 4.20 8.23
N ALA A 42 9.91 3.20 7.80
CA ALA A 42 9.99 1.84 8.35
C ALA A 42 11.38 1.21 8.18
N ALA A 43 12.03 1.42 7.03
CA ALA A 43 13.38 0.92 6.77
C ALA A 43 14.43 1.57 7.69
N ARG A 44 14.32 2.88 7.92
CA ARG A 44 15.22 3.64 8.80
C ARG A 44 15.05 3.20 10.25
N GLU A 45 13.82 3.04 10.72
CA GLU A 45 13.50 2.47 12.04
C GLU A 45 14.00 1.02 12.19
N ALA A 46 14.02 0.25 11.10
CA ALA A 46 14.57 -1.11 11.07
C ALA A 46 16.12 -1.17 10.94
N GLY A 47 16.82 -0.02 10.98
CA GLY A 47 18.27 0.07 11.00
C GLY A 47 18.94 0.30 9.63
N TRP A 48 18.17 0.50 8.56
CA TRP A 48 18.70 0.97 7.27
C TRP A 48 18.59 2.50 7.18
N THR A 49 19.42 3.19 7.98
CA THR A 49 19.34 4.65 8.15
C THR A 49 19.66 5.47 6.90
N SER A 50 20.41 4.91 5.95
CA SER A 50 20.86 5.60 4.73
C SER A 50 19.90 5.49 3.53
N LEU A 51 18.75 4.81 3.66
CA LEU A 51 17.80 4.68 2.55
C LEU A 51 17.16 6.04 2.27
N GLU A 52 17.21 6.51 1.03
CA GLU A 52 16.49 7.69 0.56
C GLU A 52 15.28 7.32 -0.30
N LEU A 53 14.36 8.28 -0.48
CA LEU A 53 13.15 8.06 -1.27
C LEU A 53 13.45 7.71 -2.74
N SER A 54 14.53 8.28 -3.30
CA SER A 54 15.01 7.98 -4.65
C SER A 54 15.52 6.55 -4.84
N ASP A 55 15.82 5.85 -3.75
CA ASP A 55 16.32 4.47 -3.77
C ASP A 55 15.18 3.45 -3.77
N VAL A 56 13.94 3.89 -3.54
CA VAL A 56 12.76 3.01 -3.51
C VAL A 56 12.25 2.80 -4.93
N THR A 57 12.16 1.54 -5.37
CA THR A 57 11.52 1.20 -6.64
C THR A 57 10.00 1.27 -6.48
N VAL A 58 9.35 2.22 -7.15
CA VAL A 58 7.90 2.44 -7.05
C VAL A 58 7.23 2.11 -8.40
N GLU A 59 6.28 1.18 -8.38
CA GLU A 59 5.33 0.96 -9.45
C GLU A 59 4.12 1.88 -9.23
N SER A 60 3.93 2.85 -10.13
CA SER A 60 2.73 3.70 -10.17
C SER A 60 1.55 2.94 -10.76
N LEU A 61 0.36 3.08 -10.15
CA LEU A 61 -0.91 2.64 -10.76
C LEU A 61 -1.51 3.71 -11.67
N VAL A 62 -0.91 4.90 -11.74
CA VAL A 62 -1.22 5.93 -12.75
C VAL A 62 -0.47 5.58 -14.03
N PRO A 63 -1.16 5.30 -15.15
CA PRO A 63 -0.49 5.08 -16.42
C PRO A 63 0.30 6.31 -16.85
N THR A 64 1.50 6.12 -17.41
CA THR A 64 2.42 7.22 -17.76
C THR A 64 1.78 8.27 -18.69
N ALA A 65 0.89 7.88 -19.58
CA ALA A 65 0.17 8.80 -20.47
C ALA A 65 -0.78 9.75 -19.72
N LEU A 66 -1.18 9.41 -18.49
CA LEU A 66 -2.17 10.14 -17.70
C LEU A 66 -1.58 10.92 -16.51
N GLU A 67 -0.27 10.80 -16.27
CA GLU A 67 0.41 11.47 -15.16
C GLU A 67 0.25 12.99 -15.22
N ASN A 68 0.38 13.58 -16.42
CA ASN A 68 0.44 15.03 -16.62
C ASN A 68 -0.76 15.61 -17.41
N CYS A 69 -1.87 14.87 -17.49
CA CYS A 69 -3.09 15.33 -18.17
C CYS A 69 -4.02 16.14 -17.23
N SER A 70 -5.09 16.72 -17.78
CA SER A 70 -6.14 17.31 -16.94
C SER A 70 -6.92 16.22 -16.17
N LEU A 71 -7.55 16.56 -15.05
CA LEU A 71 -8.37 15.59 -14.31
C LEU A 71 -9.54 15.06 -15.17
N ASP A 72 -10.10 15.90 -16.03
CA ASP A 72 -11.17 15.49 -16.95
C ASP A 72 -10.67 14.48 -17.98
N ASP A 73 -9.47 14.67 -18.52
CA ASP A 73 -8.88 13.73 -19.47
C ASP A 73 -8.45 12.44 -18.78
N PHE A 74 -7.94 12.52 -17.54
CA PHE A 74 -7.67 11.35 -16.71
C PHE A 74 -8.93 10.47 -16.63
N TRP A 75 -10.09 11.02 -16.26
CA TRP A 75 -11.31 10.23 -16.11
C TRP A 75 -11.85 9.65 -17.43
N LYS A 76 -11.62 10.33 -18.56
CA LYS A 76 -12.01 9.83 -19.88
C LYS A 76 -11.14 8.67 -20.35
N GLU A 77 -9.83 8.77 -20.11
CA GLU A 77 -8.85 7.84 -20.66
C GLU A 77 -8.49 6.68 -19.72
N PHE A 78 -8.60 6.88 -18.40
CA PHE A 78 -8.24 5.87 -17.39
C PHE A 78 -8.94 4.51 -17.56
N PRO A 79 -10.23 4.43 -17.98
CA PRO A 79 -10.88 3.14 -18.25
C PRO A 79 -10.18 2.27 -19.31
N GLN A 80 -9.38 2.85 -20.20
CA GLN A 80 -8.65 2.08 -21.22
C GLN A 80 -7.58 1.14 -20.62
N TYR A 81 -7.17 1.39 -19.37
CA TYR A 81 -6.17 0.62 -18.65
C TYR A 81 -6.78 -0.49 -17.77
N ASP A 82 -8.10 -0.58 -17.69
CA ASP A 82 -8.80 -1.57 -16.87
C ASP A 82 -8.50 -3.00 -17.29
N ALA A 83 -8.40 -3.26 -18.61
CA ALA A 83 -8.19 -4.59 -19.14
C ALA A 83 -6.86 -5.21 -18.67
N ALA A 84 -5.77 -4.43 -18.64
CA ALA A 84 -4.45 -4.90 -18.23
C ALA A 84 -4.42 -5.27 -16.74
N LEU A 85 -5.03 -4.44 -15.88
CA LEU A 85 -5.14 -4.74 -14.45
C LEU A 85 -6.07 -5.93 -14.19
N ALA A 86 -7.18 -6.04 -14.93
CA ALA A 86 -8.10 -7.15 -14.82
C ALA A 86 -7.45 -8.47 -15.24
N GLU A 87 -6.65 -8.48 -16.30
CA GLU A 87 -5.86 -9.64 -16.71
C GLU A 87 -4.87 -10.07 -15.62
N ARG A 88 -4.11 -9.12 -15.05
CA ARG A 88 -3.17 -9.41 -13.96
C ARG A 88 -3.89 -9.99 -12.74
N ALA A 89 -5.08 -9.49 -12.42
CA ALA A 89 -5.89 -10.00 -11.33
C ALA A 89 -6.44 -11.40 -11.62
N ALA A 90 -6.88 -11.67 -12.85
CA ALA A 90 -7.34 -12.98 -13.28
C ALA A 90 -6.22 -14.02 -13.23
N ASN A 91 -5.02 -13.67 -13.70
CA ASN A 91 -3.85 -14.54 -13.64
C ASN A 91 -3.46 -14.87 -12.19
N ALA A 92 -3.46 -13.86 -11.31
CA ALA A 92 -3.24 -14.09 -9.88
C ALA A 92 -4.31 -15.02 -9.28
N ALA A 93 -5.59 -14.83 -9.64
CA ALA A 93 -6.69 -15.65 -9.14
C ALA A 93 -6.59 -17.12 -9.58
N GLN A 94 -6.13 -17.39 -10.81
CA GLN A 94 -5.87 -18.75 -11.31
C GLN A 94 -4.81 -19.48 -10.47
N GLU A 95 -3.89 -18.75 -9.88
CA GLU A 95 -2.86 -19.28 -8.97
C GLU A 95 -3.29 -19.27 -7.49
N GLY A 96 -4.56 -18.98 -7.19
CA GLY A 96 -5.07 -18.89 -5.80
C GLY A 96 -4.53 -17.68 -5.03
N LYS A 97 -4.10 -16.63 -5.74
CA LYS A 97 -3.55 -15.38 -5.20
C LYS A 97 -4.50 -14.20 -5.37
N VAL A 98 -4.22 -13.12 -4.66
CA VAL A 98 -4.90 -11.83 -4.75
C VAL A 98 -3.90 -10.69 -4.93
N LEU A 99 -4.28 -9.65 -5.67
CA LEU A 99 -3.42 -8.48 -5.85
C LEU A 99 -3.51 -7.54 -4.64
N ARG A 100 -2.37 -7.08 -4.13
CA ARG A 100 -2.25 -6.08 -3.07
C ARG A 100 -1.14 -5.09 -3.42
N PHE A 101 -1.38 -3.80 -3.20
CA PHE A 101 -0.37 -2.78 -3.37
C PHE A 101 0.47 -2.71 -2.08
N VAL A 102 1.75 -3.07 -2.17
CA VAL A 102 2.57 -3.38 -0.99
C VAL A 102 3.90 -2.67 -1.07
N GLY A 103 4.25 -1.98 0.03
CA GLY A 103 5.61 -1.59 0.35
C GLY A 103 6.38 -2.72 1.03
N ALA A 104 7.57 -3.06 0.54
CA ALA A 104 8.43 -4.11 1.10
C ALA A 104 9.85 -3.62 1.34
N VAL A 105 10.45 -4.02 2.46
CA VAL A 105 11.83 -3.67 2.83
C VAL A 105 12.59 -4.92 3.23
N HIS A 106 13.76 -5.13 2.64
CA HIS A 106 14.72 -6.15 3.02
C HIS A 106 16.02 -5.48 3.47
N VAL A 107 16.19 -5.32 4.79
CA VAL A 107 17.33 -4.58 5.38
C VAL A 107 18.69 -5.23 5.08
N THR A 108 18.74 -6.56 4.97
CA THR A 108 19.97 -7.33 4.71
C THR A 108 20.43 -7.24 3.27
N THR A 109 19.51 -7.35 2.31
CA THR A 109 19.80 -7.27 0.87
C THR A 109 19.75 -5.84 0.33
N LYS A 110 19.34 -4.87 1.16
CA LYS A 110 19.22 -3.45 0.80
C LYS A 110 18.28 -3.26 -0.39
N SER A 111 17.08 -3.81 -0.29
CA SER A 111 16.01 -3.65 -1.27
C SER A 111 14.77 -3.02 -0.64
N ALA A 112 14.21 -2.01 -1.29
CA ALA A 112 12.97 -1.35 -0.91
C ALA A 112 12.09 -1.17 -2.16
N THR A 113 10.85 -1.64 -2.11
CA THR A 113 9.93 -1.60 -3.25
C THR A 113 8.53 -1.19 -2.81
N VAL A 114 7.77 -0.58 -3.74
CA VAL A 114 6.33 -0.32 -3.63
C VAL A 114 5.71 -0.79 -4.92
N GLN A 115 4.90 -1.84 -4.89
CA GLN A 115 4.37 -2.45 -6.11
C GLN A 115 3.11 -3.27 -5.89
N LEU A 116 2.41 -3.57 -6.98
CA LEU A 116 1.26 -4.45 -6.98
C LEU A 116 1.72 -5.92 -6.96
N GLN A 117 1.53 -6.60 -5.83
CA GLN A 117 1.99 -7.97 -5.63
C GLN A 117 0.83 -8.97 -5.66
N ALA A 118 1.05 -10.11 -6.30
CA ALA A 118 0.16 -11.26 -6.20
C ALA A 118 0.56 -12.10 -4.98
N LEU A 119 -0.27 -12.06 -3.94
CA LEU A 119 -0.03 -12.77 -2.68
C LEU A 119 -0.99 -13.94 -2.54
N PRO A 120 -0.57 -15.08 -1.94
CA PRO A 120 -1.49 -16.19 -1.65
C PRO A 120 -2.75 -15.69 -0.93
N SER A 121 -3.91 -16.27 -1.23
CA SER A 121 -5.16 -15.95 -0.53
C SER A 121 -5.12 -16.22 0.98
N THR A 122 -4.19 -17.05 1.44
CA THR A 122 -3.91 -17.32 2.86
C THR A 122 -2.92 -16.34 3.50
N HIS A 123 -2.32 -15.44 2.72
CA HIS A 123 -1.37 -14.44 3.23
C HIS A 123 -2.09 -13.43 4.15
N ALA A 124 -1.39 -12.92 5.17
CA ALA A 124 -1.98 -11.97 6.13
C ALA A 124 -2.62 -10.74 5.46
N PHE A 125 -2.04 -10.27 4.36
CA PHE A 125 -2.49 -9.10 3.60
C PHE A 125 -3.72 -9.38 2.72
N ALA A 126 -4.05 -10.65 2.47
CA ALA A 126 -5.21 -11.01 1.67
C ALA A 126 -6.53 -10.70 2.41
N GLY A 127 -6.55 -10.82 3.74
CA GLY A 127 -7.76 -10.68 4.57
C GLY A 127 -8.14 -9.26 4.99
N LEU A 128 -7.54 -8.21 4.39
CA LEU A 128 -7.88 -6.82 4.69
C LEU A 128 -9.34 -6.49 4.35
N THR A 129 -10.01 -5.75 5.23
CA THR A 129 -11.38 -5.25 5.04
C THR A 129 -11.40 -3.74 5.22
N GLY A 130 -12.20 -3.04 4.42
CA GLY A 130 -12.32 -1.58 4.49
C GLY A 130 -11.00 -0.87 4.18
N ALA A 131 -10.69 0.15 4.97
CA ALA A 131 -9.48 0.99 4.89
C ALA A 131 -8.42 0.61 5.95
N ASP A 132 -8.43 -0.64 6.40
CA ASP A 132 -7.39 -1.14 7.31
C ASP A 132 -6.03 -1.16 6.61
N ASN A 133 -5.01 -0.66 7.30
CA ASN A 133 -3.62 -0.90 6.96
C ASN A 133 -3.11 -2.12 7.73
N ILE A 134 -2.09 -2.77 7.17
CA ILE A 134 -1.43 -3.92 7.77
C ILE A 134 0.07 -3.83 7.55
N VAL A 135 0.82 -4.19 8.58
CA VAL A 135 2.28 -4.27 8.54
C VAL A 135 2.67 -5.65 9.05
N GLN A 136 3.53 -6.33 8.29
CA GLN A 136 4.15 -7.58 8.67
C GLN A 136 5.63 -7.33 8.92
N VAL A 137 6.12 -7.69 10.10
CA VAL A 137 7.53 -7.53 10.49
C VAL A 137 8.15 -8.91 10.70
N GLU A 138 9.20 -9.17 9.95
CA GLU A 138 10.02 -10.37 10.08
C GLU A 138 11.38 -10.04 10.70
N THR A 139 11.77 -10.81 11.71
CA THR A 139 13.06 -10.67 12.38
C THR A 139 13.70 -12.04 12.58
N LYS A 140 14.95 -12.06 13.06
CA LYS A 140 15.61 -13.32 13.47
C LYS A 140 14.80 -14.10 14.52
N ARG A 141 13.95 -13.46 15.31
CA ARG A 141 13.11 -14.12 16.34
C ARG A 141 11.69 -14.42 15.87
N TYR A 142 11.16 -13.57 14.99
CA TYR A 142 9.79 -13.63 14.48
C TYR A 142 9.83 -13.83 12.97
N GLY A 143 10.13 -15.06 12.53
CA GLY A 143 10.35 -15.34 11.11
C GLY A 143 10.70 -16.80 10.85
N PRO A 144 10.83 -17.19 9.57
CA PRO A 144 10.99 -18.60 9.16
C PRO A 144 12.19 -19.30 9.82
N SER A 145 13.20 -18.54 10.24
CA SER A 145 14.46 -19.05 10.81
C SER A 145 14.51 -19.07 12.34
N GLY A 146 13.52 -18.54 13.07
CA GLY A 146 13.65 -18.29 14.51
C GLY A 146 12.44 -18.56 15.41
N GLY A 147 11.28 -18.89 14.84
CA GLY A 147 10.07 -19.11 15.61
C GLY A 147 8.86 -18.73 14.77
N SER A 148 8.02 -19.72 14.52
CA SER A 148 6.87 -19.70 13.62
C SER A 148 6.02 -18.43 13.74
N THR A 149 5.87 -17.75 12.61
CA THR A 149 4.93 -16.66 12.31
C THR A 149 5.53 -15.23 12.47
N PRO A 150 5.51 -14.43 11.39
CA PRO A 150 5.82 -12.99 11.44
C PRO A 150 4.92 -12.21 12.41
N LEU A 151 5.40 -11.08 12.93
CA LEU A 151 4.56 -10.15 13.68
C LEU A 151 3.64 -9.41 12.70
N VAL A 152 2.33 -9.47 12.92
CA VAL A 152 1.34 -8.78 12.09
C VAL A 152 0.60 -7.76 12.93
N ILE A 153 0.63 -6.50 12.51
CA ILE A 153 -0.10 -5.39 13.11
C ILE A 153 -1.11 -4.91 12.08
N ARG A 154 -2.39 -4.84 12.46
CA ARG A 154 -3.50 -4.45 11.59
C ARG A 154 -4.44 -3.50 12.33
N GLY A 155 -4.93 -2.50 11.62
CA GLY A 155 -5.99 -1.61 12.09
C GLY A 155 -6.26 -0.47 11.12
N PRO A 156 -7.14 0.46 11.47
CA PRO A 156 -7.43 1.63 10.65
C PRO A 156 -6.15 2.42 10.35
N GLY A 157 -5.89 2.63 9.07
CA GLY A 157 -4.69 3.33 8.59
C GLY A 157 -4.85 4.84 8.42
N ALA A 158 -6.10 5.31 8.42
CA ALA A 158 -6.51 6.68 8.20
C ALA A 158 -7.81 6.97 8.97
N GLY A 159 -8.05 8.24 9.27
CA GLY A 159 -9.24 8.72 9.98
C GLY A 159 -8.88 9.71 11.09
N ALA A 160 -9.64 10.80 11.21
CA ALA A 160 -9.28 11.92 12.07
C ALA A 160 -9.03 11.50 13.53
N ASP A 161 -9.95 10.72 14.11
CA ASP A 161 -9.88 10.30 15.51
C ASP A 161 -8.71 9.35 15.78
N VAL A 162 -8.48 8.36 14.92
CA VAL A 162 -7.40 7.37 15.10
C VAL A 162 -6.02 8.00 14.89
N THR A 163 -5.89 8.92 13.93
CA THR A 163 -4.64 9.67 13.71
C THR A 163 -4.37 10.63 14.86
N ALA A 164 -5.38 11.36 15.35
CA ALA A 164 -5.24 12.26 16.49
C ALA A 164 -4.85 11.50 17.77
N ALA A 165 -5.42 10.30 17.99
CA ALA A 165 -5.06 9.45 19.11
C ALA A 165 -3.58 9.01 19.05
N GLY A 166 -3.06 8.68 17.87
CA GLY A 166 -1.65 8.35 17.67
C GLY A 166 -0.73 9.52 18.05
N VAL A 167 -1.01 10.71 17.52
CA VAL A 167 -0.24 11.94 17.83
C VAL A 167 -0.30 12.28 19.33
N LEU A 168 -1.48 12.17 19.96
CA LEU A 168 -1.63 12.39 21.40
C LEU A 168 -0.79 11.38 22.20
N GLY A 169 -0.76 10.12 21.78
CA GLY A 169 0.10 9.10 22.38
C GLY A 169 1.56 9.50 22.39
N ASP A 170 2.07 10.01 21.27
CA ASP A 170 3.45 10.51 21.16
C ASP A 170 3.71 11.72 22.07
N LEU A 171 2.76 12.66 22.16
CA LEU A 171 2.86 13.81 23.07
C LEU A 171 2.89 13.38 24.54
N VAL A 172 2.09 12.39 24.93
CA VAL A 172 2.09 11.82 26.28
C VAL A 172 3.41 11.11 26.56
N ALA A 173 3.95 10.35 25.60
CA ALA A 173 5.25 9.70 25.74
C ALA A 173 6.36 10.74 25.93
N LEU A 174 6.36 11.81 25.13
CA LEU A 174 7.31 12.91 25.22
C LEU A 174 7.22 13.64 26.57
N ALA A 175 6.01 13.95 27.04
CA ALA A 175 5.80 14.61 28.34
C ALA A 175 6.27 13.76 29.53
N ASN A 176 6.28 12.42 29.38
CA ASN A 176 6.73 11.48 30.39
C ASN A 176 8.20 11.07 30.24
N ALA A 177 8.87 11.47 29.15
CA ALA A 177 10.30 11.21 28.96
C ALA A 177 11.08 12.05 29.99
N LYS A 178 11.76 11.35 30.92
CA LYS A 178 12.65 11.96 31.92
C LYS A 178 14.07 12.08 31.40
#